data_AF-A0A1Y5NCG9-F1
#
_entry.id   AF-A0A1Y5NCG9-F1
#
_cell.length_a   1.000
_cell.length_b   1.000
_cell.length_c   1.000
_cell.angle_alpha   90.00
_cell.angle_beta   90.00
_cell.angle_gamma   90.00
#
_symmetry.space_group_name_H-M   'P 1'
#
loop_
_entity.id
_entity.type
_entity.pdbx_description
1 polymer ?
#
loop_
_entity_poly.entity_id
_entity_poly.type
_entity_poly.pdbx_seq_one_letter_code
_entity_poly.pdbx_strand_id
1 'polypeptide(L)'
;MGADFNKAASLPQDFKIHKSTLDELNRFAERNHVLNRIKSKDEQIKIFDNIDMADTIKHYYRLFDQMTSALGDDKKSYTLADIGKLPKGYSTKGTHYDAKGHLLKDLSNSTISNIYSSNDELNSAKTLSKELSSAGIRLIVKEVDFTMSEAGDEFSFNPDMSVYQVDEGYSKEALFMGFLRSSRPLPSDSAKTKLSSAALNDISSTGEHKEYFVDFEKVGKDSESIKALIKERLKELTLLMYARSKNTSAESVTSNEYEKFKPTSEDINSLANSWSERISSISNTFVYG
;
A
#
# COMPACT_ATOMS: atom_id res chain seq x y z
N MET A 1 3.60 -22.03 13.29
CA MET A 1 4.20 -22.60 12.07
C MET A 1 5.60 -23.06 12.37
N GLY A 2 6.13 -24.01 11.58
CA GLY A 2 7.44 -24.63 11.82
C GLY A 2 8.56 -24.07 10.93
N ALA A 3 9.76 -24.63 11.07
CA ALA A 3 10.98 -24.17 10.40
C ALA A 3 10.86 -24.10 8.86
N ASP A 4 10.15 -25.04 8.23
CA ASP A 4 9.96 -25.04 6.77
C ASP A 4 9.16 -23.83 6.28
N PHE A 5 8.12 -23.44 7.04
CA PHE A 5 7.36 -22.24 6.75
C PHE A 5 8.23 -21.00 6.92
N ASN A 6 9.00 -20.91 8.01
CA ASN A 6 9.89 -19.78 8.26
C ASN A 6 10.92 -19.63 7.14
N LYS A 7 11.51 -20.73 6.69
CA LYS A 7 12.43 -20.74 5.55
C LYS A 7 11.75 -20.24 4.27
N ALA A 8 10.55 -20.71 3.96
CA ALA A 8 9.79 -20.26 2.78
C ALA A 8 9.43 -18.76 2.87
N ALA A 9 9.06 -18.30 4.07
CA ALA A 9 8.70 -16.92 4.35
C ALA A 9 9.92 -16.00 4.61
N SER A 10 11.15 -16.52 4.55
CA SER A 10 12.38 -15.79 4.88
C SER A 10 12.37 -15.15 6.28
N LEU A 11 11.73 -15.84 7.24
CA LEU A 11 11.71 -15.47 8.65
C LEU A 11 12.91 -16.07 9.39
N PRO A 12 13.33 -15.48 10.52
CA PRO A 12 14.28 -16.13 11.42
C PRO A 12 13.81 -17.54 11.80
N GLN A 13 14.76 -18.46 12.00
CA GLN A 13 14.46 -19.88 12.20
C GLN A 13 13.49 -20.11 13.36
N ASP A 14 13.68 -19.40 14.48
CA ASP A 14 12.87 -19.55 15.70
C ASP A 14 11.68 -18.59 15.75
N PHE A 15 11.43 -17.82 14.68
CA PHE A 15 10.35 -16.84 14.62
C PHE A 15 8.99 -17.53 14.71
N LYS A 16 8.11 -17.08 15.62
CA LYS A 16 6.83 -17.74 15.86
C LYS A 16 5.69 -17.01 15.17
N ILE A 17 4.99 -17.70 14.28
CA ILE A 17 3.66 -17.27 13.78
C ILE A 17 2.64 -18.35 14.13
N HIS A 18 1.61 -17.96 14.86
CA HIS A 18 0.53 -18.84 15.25
C HIS A 18 -0.42 -19.11 14.08
N LYS A 19 -1.05 -20.29 14.05
CA LYS A 19 -1.96 -20.67 12.96
C LYS A 19 -3.17 -19.73 12.86
N SER A 20 -3.69 -19.27 14.00
CA SER A 20 -4.83 -18.34 14.05
C SER A 20 -4.56 -17.04 13.28
N THR A 21 -3.31 -16.56 13.24
CA THR A 21 -2.92 -15.40 12.43
C THR A 21 -3.12 -15.65 10.94
N LEU A 22 -2.75 -16.83 10.44
CA LEU A 22 -2.92 -17.17 9.03
C LEU A 22 -4.38 -17.47 8.69
N ASP A 23 -5.11 -18.12 9.60
CA ASP A 23 -6.55 -18.34 9.44
C ASP A 23 -7.30 -16.99 9.37
N GLU A 24 -6.92 -16.02 10.20
CA GLU A 24 -7.46 -14.66 10.12
C GLU A 24 -7.02 -13.92 8.85
N LEU A 25 -5.78 -14.11 8.37
CA LEU A 25 -5.33 -13.49 7.11
C LEU A 25 -6.19 -14.00 5.96
N ASN A 26 -6.47 -15.30 5.92
CA ASN A 26 -7.37 -15.90 4.94
C ASN A 26 -8.77 -15.26 5.00
N ARG A 27 -9.39 -15.21 6.19
CA ARG A 27 -10.73 -14.60 6.37
C ARG A 27 -10.74 -13.12 5.98
N PHE A 28 -9.71 -12.39 6.39
CA PHE A 28 -9.54 -10.98 6.07
C PHE A 28 -9.43 -10.77 4.56
N ALA A 29 -8.63 -11.58 3.86
CA ALA A 29 -8.46 -11.52 2.43
C ALA A 29 -9.75 -11.81 1.66
N GLU A 30 -10.47 -12.86 2.04
CA GLU A 30 -11.77 -13.23 1.48
C GLU A 30 -12.77 -12.06 1.58
N ARG A 31 -12.91 -11.48 2.79
CA ARG A 31 -13.86 -10.40 3.06
C ARG A 31 -13.47 -9.06 2.41
N ASN A 32 -12.18 -8.74 2.38
CA ASN A 32 -11.70 -7.43 1.93
C ASN A 32 -11.31 -7.38 0.46
N HIS A 33 -11.36 -8.50 -0.26
CA HIS A 33 -11.25 -8.46 -1.71
C HIS A 33 -12.36 -7.57 -2.29
N VAL A 34 -12.02 -6.78 -3.30
CA VAL A 34 -12.93 -5.78 -3.88
C VAL A 34 -14.28 -6.37 -4.31
N LEU A 35 -14.29 -7.59 -4.84
CA LEU A 35 -15.50 -8.31 -5.24
C LEU A 35 -16.47 -8.58 -4.08
N ASN A 36 -15.96 -8.78 -2.86
CA ASN A 36 -16.79 -9.04 -1.68
C ASN A 36 -17.05 -7.77 -0.86
N ARG A 37 -16.13 -6.80 -0.89
CA ARG A 37 -16.22 -5.57 -0.10
C ARG A 37 -17.45 -4.72 -0.44
N ILE A 38 -17.94 -4.81 -1.67
CA ILE A 38 -19.10 -4.06 -2.15
C ILE A 38 -20.42 -4.85 -2.04
N LYS A 39 -20.36 -6.13 -1.70
CA LYS A 39 -21.51 -7.03 -1.62
C LYS A 39 -22.02 -7.16 -0.18
N SER A 40 -23.29 -7.49 -0.02
CA SER A 40 -23.82 -7.88 1.30
C SER A 40 -23.22 -9.23 1.72
N LYS A 41 -23.23 -9.55 3.02
CA LYS A 41 -22.60 -10.77 3.56
C LYS A 41 -23.11 -12.05 2.89
N ASP A 42 -24.40 -12.10 2.57
CA ASP A 42 -25.05 -13.28 1.95
C ASP A 42 -24.72 -13.42 0.44
N GLU A 43 -24.21 -12.36 -0.19
CA GLU A 43 -23.82 -12.33 -1.60
C GLU A 43 -22.31 -12.51 -1.81
N GLN A 44 -21.54 -12.60 -0.72
CA GLN A 44 -20.09 -12.82 -0.79
C GLN A 44 -19.78 -14.18 -1.40
N ILE A 45 -18.83 -14.18 -2.31
CA ILE A 45 -18.34 -15.38 -2.98
C ILE A 45 -17.01 -15.81 -2.35
N LYS A 46 -16.65 -17.09 -2.53
CA LYS A 46 -15.29 -17.53 -2.25
C LYS A 46 -14.34 -16.87 -3.26
N ILE A 47 -13.32 -16.17 -2.78
CA ILE A 47 -12.35 -15.45 -3.60
C ILE A 47 -11.14 -16.32 -3.92
N PHE A 48 -10.58 -17.01 -2.93
CA PHE A 48 -9.31 -17.73 -3.09
C PHE A 48 -9.48 -19.23 -2.92
N ASP A 49 -9.03 -20.00 -3.90
CA ASP A 49 -8.83 -21.45 -3.74
C ASP A 49 -7.53 -21.75 -2.99
N ASN A 50 -6.54 -20.87 -3.12
CA ASN A 50 -5.32 -20.93 -2.33
C ASN A 50 -4.69 -19.54 -2.16
N ILE A 51 -4.07 -19.28 -1.01
CA ILE A 51 -3.21 -18.11 -0.78
C ILE A 51 -1.81 -18.62 -0.47
N ASP A 52 -0.78 -18.09 -1.15
CA ASP A 52 0.60 -18.34 -0.73
C ASP A 52 0.91 -17.53 0.54
N MET A 53 0.60 -18.14 1.68
CA MET A 53 0.79 -17.53 2.98
C MET A 53 2.26 -17.23 3.27
N ALA A 54 3.17 -18.10 2.82
CA ALA A 54 4.59 -17.90 3.07
C ALA A 54 5.13 -16.71 2.27
N ASP A 55 4.79 -16.63 0.98
CA ASP A 55 5.18 -15.50 0.13
C ASP A 55 4.54 -14.17 0.61
N THR A 56 3.26 -14.22 0.98
CA THR A 56 2.57 -13.04 1.54
C THR A 56 3.28 -12.54 2.81
N ILE A 57 3.54 -13.44 3.78
CA ILE A 57 4.22 -13.08 5.02
C ILE A 57 5.66 -12.60 4.76
N LYS A 58 6.37 -13.21 3.80
CA LYS A 58 7.73 -12.80 3.41
C LYS A 58 7.80 -11.33 3.03
N HIS A 59 6.86 -10.85 2.22
CA HIS A 59 6.86 -9.47 1.77
C HIS A 59 6.61 -8.49 2.91
N TYR A 60 5.64 -8.79 3.78
CA TYR A 60 5.38 -7.94 4.95
C TYR A 60 6.54 -7.99 5.95
N TYR A 61 7.14 -9.15 6.19
CA TYR A 61 8.29 -9.27 7.08
C TYR A 61 9.49 -8.49 6.55
N ARG A 62 9.75 -8.50 5.24
CA ARG A 62 10.81 -7.67 4.63
C ARG A 62 10.61 -6.17 4.90
N LEU A 63 9.38 -5.67 4.79
CA LEU A 63 9.07 -4.26 5.09
C LEU A 63 9.21 -3.97 6.59
N PHE A 64 8.72 -4.87 7.43
CA PHE A 64 8.88 -4.78 8.88
C PHE A 64 10.36 -4.71 9.29
N ASP A 65 11.19 -5.61 8.74
CA ASP A 65 12.61 -5.69 9.06
C ASP A 65 13.35 -4.40 8.69
N GLN A 66 13.06 -3.81 7.52
CA GLN A 66 13.58 -2.50 7.12
C GLN A 66 13.21 -1.39 8.13
N MET A 67 11.97 -1.38 8.63
CA MET A 67 11.49 -0.39 9.62
C MET A 67 12.09 -0.57 11.01
N THR A 68 12.40 -1.82 11.38
CA THR A 68 12.87 -2.16 12.72
C THR A 68 14.39 -2.30 12.84
N SER A 69 15.13 -2.13 11.73
CA SER A 69 16.59 -2.20 11.69
C SER A 69 17.29 -1.35 12.75
N ALA A 70 16.71 -0.21 13.14
CA ALA A 70 17.24 0.67 14.18
C ALA A 70 17.13 0.11 15.62
N LEU A 71 16.34 -0.94 15.85
CA LEU A 71 16.11 -1.51 17.18
C LEU A 71 17.22 -2.48 17.64
N GLY A 72 18.13 -2.87 16.74
CA GLY A 72 19.14 -3.90 16.97
C GLY A 72 18.55 -5.31 17.01
N ASP A 73 19.20 -6.25 16.34
CA ASP A 73 18.65 -7.61 16.12
C ASP A 73 18.72 -8.53 17.34
N ASP A 74 19.57 -8.22 18.32
CA ASP A 74 19.82 -9.11 19.48
C ASP A 74 18.83 -8.91 20.63
N LYS A 75 17.95 -7.90 20.54
CA LYS A 75 17.03 -7.55 21.61
C LYS A 75 15.80 -8.46 21.61
N LYS A 76 15.59 -9.19 22.71
CA LYS A 76 14.51 -10.18 22.86
C LYS A 76 13.15 -9.61 23.24
N SER A 77 13.12 -8.43 23.88
CA SER A 77 11.89 -7.73 24.25
C SER A 77 12.07 -6.22 24.13
N TYR A 78 11.02 -5.53 23.68
CA TYR A 78 10.98 -4.10 23.43
C TYR A 78 9.98 -3.42 24.38
N THR A 79 10.40 -2.32 24.98
CA THR A 79 9.55 -1.49 25.85
C THR A 79 8.72 -0.51 25.01
N LEU A 80 7.71 0.13 25.61
CA LEU A 80 7.00 1.23 24.97
C LEU A 80 7.94 2.39 24.58
N ALA A 81 9.01 2.62 25.34
CA ALA A 81 10.01 3.64 25.00
C ALA A 81 10.84 3.25 23.76
N ASP A 82 11.09 1.95 23.55
CA ASP A 82 11.73 1.46 22.33
C ASP A 82 10.80 1.61 21.12
N ILE A 83 9.53 1.21 21.28
CA ILE A 83 8.50 1.36 20.25
C ILE A 83 8.26 2.84 19.92
N GLY A 84 8.37 3.72 20.91
CA GLY A 84 8.26 5.17 20.71
C GLY A 84 9.27 5.72 19.70
N LYS A 85 10.45 5.07 19.57
CA LYS A 85 11.51 5.42 18.62
C LYS A 85 11.29 4.85 17.21
N LEU A 86 10.39 3.88 17.06
CA LEU A 86 10.07 3.33 15.74
C LEU A 86 9.34 4.36 14.87
N PRO A 87 9.51 4.28 13.54
CA PRO A 87 8.85 5.21 12.65
C PRO A 87 7.32 5.09 12.71
N LYS A 88 6.63 6.20 12.42
CA LYS A 88 5.16 6.28 12.44
C LYS A 88 4.54 5.84 11.12
N GLY A 89 5.34 5.75 10.06
CA GLY A 89 4.89 5.24 8.78
C GLY A 89 5.98 5.16 7.73
N TYR A 90 5.59 4.73 6.54
CA TYR A 90 6.48 4.57 5.41
C TYR A 90 5.77 4.79 4.07
N SER A 91 6.54 5.03 3.02
CA SER A 91 6.08 4.91 1.64
C SER A 91 6.68 3.70 0.96
N THR A 92 5.95 3.10 0.02
CA THR A 92 6.38 1.90 -0.70
C THR A 92 6.59 2.10 -2.18
N LYS A 93 7.53 1.30 -2.66
CA LYS A 93 8.03 1.24 -4.02
C LYS A 93 7.79 -0.07 -4.70
N GLY A 94 7.65 -0.08 -6.03
CA GLY A 94 7.69 -1.32 -6.82
C GLY A 94 6.50 -2.27 -6.57
N THR A 95 5.39 -1.75 -6.03
CA THR A 95 4.13 -2.50 -5.96
C THR A 95 3.39 -2.33 -7.28
N HIS A 96 3.01 -3.45 -7.89
CA HIS A 96 2.21 -3.45 -9.11
C HIS A 96 0.97 -4.31 -8.91
N TYR A 97 -0.11 -4.01 -9.62
CA TYR A 97 -1.24 -4.93 -9.68
C TYR A 97 -0.94 -6.01 -10.71
N ASP A 98 -1.54 -7.18 -10.50
CA ASP A 98 -1.43 -8.27 -11.45
C ASP A 98 -1.86 -7.79 -12.85
N ALA A 99 -1.08 -8.19 -13.86
CA ALA A 99 -1.33 -7.80 -15.25
C ALA A 99 -2.63 -8.38 -15.81
N LYS A 100 -3.27 -9.30 -15.08
CA LYS A 100 -4.50 -9.99 -15.46
C LYS A 100 -5.76 -9.24 -14.99
N GLY A 101 -5.59 -8.10 -14.30
CA GLY A 101 -6.70 -7.27 -13.82
C GLY A 101 -7.50 -7.88 -12.67
N HIS A 102 -6.93 -8.86 -11.96
CA HIS A 102 -7.59 -9.50 -10.82
C HIS A 102 -7.52 -8.68 -9.52
N LEU A 103 -6.83 -7.54 -9.56
CA LEU A 103 -6.70 -6.59 -8.46
C LEU A 103 -5.93 -7.18 -7.25
N LEU A 104 -5.09 -8.19 -7.49
CA LEU A 104 -4.06 -8.66 -6.58
C LEU A 104 -2.81 -7.80 -6.73
N LYS A 105 -2.05 -7.68 -5.64
CA LYS A 105 -0.81 -6.92 -5.62
C LYS A 105 0.37 -7.87 -5.72
N ASP A 106 1.19 -7.66 -6.74
CA ASP A 106 2.54 -8.21 -6.75
C ASP A 106 3.41 -7.39 -5.79
N LEU A 107 3.78 -8.02 -4.68
CA LEU A 107 4.63 -7.45 -3.64
C LEU A 107 6.09 -7.88 -3.78
N SER A 108 6.44 -8.66 -4.81
CA SER A 108 7.78 -9.24 -5.00
C SER A 108 8.88 -8.18 -5.02
N ASN A 109 8.64 -7.08 -5.73
CA ASN A 109 9.53 -5.93 -5.83
C ASN A 109 9.19 -4.81 -4.85
N SER A 110 8.21 -5.04 -3.96
CA SER A 110 7.79 -4.03 -2.99
C SER A 110 8.86 -3.75 -1.94
N THR A 111 9.34 -2.51 -1.84
CA THR A 111 10.32 -2.10 -0.82
C THR A 111 9.95 -0.77 -0.20
N ILE A 112 10.52 -0.45 0.96
CA ILE A 112 10.38 0.89 1.52
C ILE A 112 11.13 1.86 0.63
N SER A 113 10.44 2.94 0.34
CA SER A 113 11.00 4.05 -0.37
C SER A 113 11.30 5.14 0.64
N ASN A 114 10.34 5.52 1.48
CA ASN A 114 10.53 6.56 2.48
C ASN A 114 10.14 6.11 3.89
N ILE A 115 10.80 6.65 4.92
CA ILE A 115 10.45 6.44 6.33
C ILE A 115 10.01 7.77 6.95
N TYR A 116 8.92 7.75 7.72
CA TYR A 116 8.39 8.89 8.45
C TYR A 116 8.54 8.66 9.95
N SER A 117 9.44 9.42 10.59
CA SER A 117 9.82 9.20 11.98
C SER A 117 8.89 9.90 12.98
N SER A 118 8.20 10.95 12.54
CA SER A 118 7.26 11.73 13.34
C SER A 118 5.86 11.74 12.75
N ASN A 119 4.87 12.10 13.57
CA ASN A 119 3.49 12.30 13.11
C ASN A 119 3.39 13.47 12.11
N ASP A 120 4.19 14.52 12.27
CA ASP A 120 4.17 15.68 11.37
C ASP A 120 4.67 15.32 9.96
N GLU A 121 5.74 14.53 9.87
CA GLU A 121 6.24 14.00 8.59
C GLU A 121 5.20 13.10 7.93
N LEU A 122 4.61 12.17 8.69
CA LEU A 122 3.59 11.26 8.19
C LEU A 122 2.34 12.01 7.69
N ASN A 123 1.86 12.98 8.46
CA ASN A 123 0.68 13.78 8.11
C ASN A 123 0.94 14.66 6.88
N SER A 124 2.15 15.21 6.76
CA SER A 124 2.58 15.96 5.57
C SER A 124 2.58 15.07 4.32
N ALA A 125 3.11 13.85 4.44
CA ALA A 125 3.13 12.87 3.36
C ALA A 125 1.73 12.37 2.97
N LYS A 126 0.85 12.10 3.95
CA LYS A 126 -0.56 11.74 3.71
C LYS A 126 -1.30 12.86 2.96
N THR A 127 -1.08 14.11 3.36
CA THR A 127 -1.68 15.27 2.71
C THR A 127 -1.19 15.40 1.27
N LEU A 128 0.12 15.28 1.05
CA LEU A 128 0.72 15.30 -0.28
C LEU A 128 0.22 14.14 -1.15
N SER A 129 0.10 12.92 -0.60
CA SER A 129 -0.46 11.76 -1.30
C SER A 129 -1.89 12.01 -1.78
N LYS A 130 -2.73 12.63 -0.94
CA LYS A 130 -4.09 13.02 -1.32
C LYS A 130 -4.09 14.08 -2.43
N GLU A 131 -3.25 15.10 -2.32
CA GLU A 131 -3.12 16.13 -3.35
C GLU A 131 -2.65 15.55 -4.70
N LEU A 132 -1.59 14.73 -4.68
CA LEU A 132 -1.08 14.03 -5.87
C LEU A 132 -2.13 13.11 -6.51
N SER A 133 -2.93 12.43 -5.70
CA SER A 133 -3.99 11.56 -6.21
C SER A 133 -5.05 12.33 -7.01
N SER A 134 -5.28 13.61 -6.68
CA SER A 134 -6.15 14.48 -7.48
C SER A 134 -5.60 14.77 -8.87
N ALA A 135 -4.29 14.65 -9.03
CA ALA A 135 -3.57 14.73 -10.30
C ALA A 135 -3.27 13.35 -10.91
N GLY A 136 -3.92 12.26 -10.47
CA GLY A 136 -3.67 10.93 -11.03
C GLY A 136 -2.25 10.40 -10.73
N ILE A 137 -1.57 10.95 -9.73
CA ILE A 137 -0.25 10.49 -9.29
C ILE A 137 -0.42 9.73 -7.97
N ARG A 138 0.10 8.51 -7.91
CA ARG A 138 0.01 7.64 -6.73
C ARG A 138 1.31 7.70 -5.93
N LEU A 139 1.21 8.25 -4.72
CA LEU A 139 2.18 8.09 -3.64
C LEU A 139 1.55 7.22 -2.55
N ILE A 140 2.05 6.01 -2.33
CA ILE A 140 1.49 5.09 -1.32
C ILE A 140 2.12 5.41 0.03
N VAL A 141 1.34 6.01 0.94
CA VAL A 141 1.75 6.29 2.32
C VAL A 141 1.01 5.35 3.28
N LYS A 142 1.75 4.70 4.17
CA LYS A 142 1.24 3.76 5.17
C LYS A 142 1.60 4.24 6.56
N GLU A 143 0.59 4.31 7.43
CA GLU A 143 0.76 4.50 8.87
C GLU A 143 1.02 3.15 9.53
N VAL A 144 1.84 3.16 10.57
CA VAL A 144 2.19 1.97 11.34
C VAL A 144 1.99 2.23 12.83
N ASP A 145 1.26 1.32 13.46
CA ASP A 145 1.23 1.14 14.89
C ASP A 145 1.82 -0.24 15.20
N PHE A 146 2.97 -0.26 15.87
CA PHE A 146 3.63 -1.51 16.27
C PHE A 146 3.04 -2.09 17.56
N THR A 147 2.13 -1.38 18.22
CA THR A 147 1.50 -1.85 19.45
C THR A 147 0.34 -2.79 19.15
N MET A 148 -0.02 -3.62 20.13
CA MET A 148 -1.09 -4.61 20.02
C MET A 148 -2.51 -4.01 20.24
N SER A 149 -2.67 -2.71 20.03
CA SER A 149 -3.91 -1.94 20.30
C SER A 149 -5.10 -2.44 19.47
N GLU A 150 -6.30 -2.51 20.05
CA GLU A 150 -7.49 -3.14 19.45
C GLU A 150 -7.89 -2.54 18.08
N ALA A 151 -8.41 -3.40 17.20
CA ALA A 151 -8.89 -3.04 15.86
C ALA A 151 -10.35 -2.60 15.97
N GLY A 152 -10.65 -1.42 15.42
CA GLY A 152 -11.92 -0.73 15.66
C GLY A 152 -13.12 -1.20 14.81
N ASP A 153 -12.96 -2.09 13.82
CA ASP A 153 -14.08 -2.46 12.94
C ASP A 153 -14.03 -3.86 12.30
N GLU A 154 -15.15 -4.25 11.66
CA GLU A 154 -15.28 -5.51 10.93
C GLU A 154 -14.50 -5.56 9.61
N PHE A 155 -13.78 -4.52 9.19
CA PHE A 155 -12.94 -4.54 7.99
C PHE A 155 -11.46 -4.60 8.34
N SER A 156 -11.13 -4.65 9.62
CA SER A 156 -9.77 -4.71 10.12
C SER A 156 -9.25 -6.14 10.14
N PHE A 157 -7.94 -6.28 9.99
CA PHE A 157 -7.23 -7.55 10.24
C PHE A 157 -7.06 -7.69 11.74
N ASN A 158 -7.63 -8.73 12.35
CA ASN A 158 -7.67 -8.86 13.81
C ASN A 158 -7.13 -10.21 14.27
N PRO A 159 -5.81 -10.46 14.15
CA PRO A 159 -5.23 -11.71 14.61
C PRO A 159 -5.36 -11.84 16.13
N ASP A 160 -5.44 -13.07 16.63
CA ASP A 160 -5.39 -13.33 18.06
C ASP A 160 -4.03 -12.91 18.63
N MET A 161 -4.01 -11.81 19.37
CA MET A 161 -2.80 -11.21 19.93
C MET A 161 -2.35 -11.88 21.22
N SER A 162 -3.22 -12.66 21.89
CA SER A 162 -2.92 -13.27 23.20
C SER A 162 -1.75 -14.25 23.12
N VAL A 163 -1.58 -14.91 21.98
CA VAL A 163 -0.50 -15.88 21.72
C VAL A 163 0.88 -15.26 21.53
N TYR A 164 0.97 -13.93 21.45
CA TYR A 164 2.21 -13.18 21.29
C TYR A 164 2.59 -12.35 22.52
N GLN A 165 1.77 -12.41 23.59
CA GLN A 165 2.06 -11.72 24.84
C GLN A 165 3.29 -12.33 25.52
N VAL A 166 4.10 -11.46 26.11
CA VAL A 166 5.25 -11.80 26.96
C VAL A 166 5.10 -11.08 28.29
N ASP A 167 5.72 -11.61 29.35
CA ASP A 167 5.56 -11.10 30.73
C ASP A 167 5.87 -9.60 30.84
N GLU A 168 6.90 -9.13 30.13
CA GLU A 168 7.26 -7.71 30.06
C GLU A 168 7.62 -7.29 28.63
N GLY A 169 6.99 -6.20 28.17
CA GLY A 169 7.26 -5.59 26.87
C GLY A 169 6.63 -6.34 25.70
N TYR A 170 7.30 -6.27 24.55
CA TYR A 170 6.83 -6.82 23.28
C TYR A 170 7.94 -7.67 22.65
N SER A 171 7.62 -8.89 22.24
CA SER A 171 8.52 -9.70 21.40
C SER A 171 8.63 -9.13 19.98
N LYS A 172 9.64 -9.54 19.20
CA LYS A 172 9.76 -9.15 17.77
C LYS A 172 8.53 -9.63 16.97
N GLU A 173 8.00 -10.80 17.33
CA GLU A 173 6.74 -11.34 16.80
C GLU A 173 5.54 -10.46 17.11
N ALA A 174 5.41 -9.97 18.35
CA ALA A 174 4.32 -9.07 18.73
C ALA A 174 4.38 -7.75 17.96
N LEU A 175 5.58 -7.17 17.80
CA LEU A 175 5.79 -5.98 16.96
C LEU A 175 5.43 -6.25 15.50
N PHE A 176 5.79 -7.41 14.96
CA PHE A 176 5.45 -7.78 13.59
C PHE A 176 3.93 -7.94 13.41
N MET A 177 3.22 -8.48 14.41
CA MET A 177 1.76 -8.56 14.38
C MET A 177 1.09 -7.17 14.42
N GLY A 178 1.61 -6.24 15.22
CA GLY A 178 1.18 -4.83 15.18
C GLY A 178 1.39 -4.22 13.79
N PHE A 179 2.59 -4.40 13.23
CA PHE A 179 2.90 -3.96 11.87
C PHE A 179 1.95 -4.54 10.80
N LEU A 180 1.68 -5.85 10.85
CA LEU A 180 0.74 -6.51 9.93
C LEU A 180 -0.65 -5.91 10.08
N ARG A 181 -1.13 -5.75 11.32
CA ARG A 181 -2.42 -5.13 11.64
C ARG A 181 -2.60 -3.77 10.99
N SER A 182 -1.64 -2.85 11.16
CA SER A 182 -1.70 -1.53 10.54
C SER A 182 -1.56 -1.58 9.02
N SER A 183 -0.76 -2.53 8.51
CA SER A 183 -0.52 -2.68 7.07
C SER A 183 -1.75 -3.20 6.31
N ARG A 184 -2.67 -3.90 7.01
CA ARG A 184 -3.88 -4.55 6.48
C ARG A 184 -3.51 -5.52 5.34
N PRO A 185 -2.97 -6.70 5.68
CA PRO A 185 -2.23 -7.51 4.73
C PRO A 185 -3.16 -8.12 3.68
N LEU A 186 -2.80 -7.95 2.41
CA LEU A 186 -3.48 -8.60 1.29
C LEU A 186 -2.60 -9.70 0.72
N PRO A 187 -3.19 -10.77 0.15
CA PRO A 187 -2.43 -11.82 -0.52
C PRO A 187 -1.53 -11.27 -1.62
N SER A 188 -0.29 -11.79 -1.68
CA SER A 188 0.63 -11.57 -2.79
C SER A 188 0.13 -12.27 -4.05
N ASP A 189 0.28 -11.64 -5.23
CA ASP A 189 0.08 -12.27 -6.55
C ASP A 189 1.23 -13.23 -6.89
N SER A 190 1.43 -14.23 -6.04
CA SER A 190 2.42 -15.28 -6.28
C SER A 190 1.86 -16.35 -7.23
N ALA A 191 2.76 -17.13 -7.83
CA ALA A 191 2.37 -18.28 -8.67
C ALA A 191 1.52 -19.34 -7.93
N LYS A 192 1.54 -19.37 -6.59
CA LYS A 192 0.74 -20.30 -5.79
C LYS A 192 -0.56 -19.68 -5.28
N THR A 193 -0.71 -18.37 -5.29
CA THR A 193 -1.99 -17.72 -4.98
C THR A 193 -2.95 -17.97 -6.14
N LYS A 194 -4.14 -18.51 -5.84
CA LYS A 194 -5.12 -18.92 -6.84
C LYS A 194 -6.49 -18.40 -6.47
N LEU A 195 -7.08 -17.65 -7.40
CA LEU A 195 -8.48 -17.24 -7.31
C LEU A 195 -9.40 -18.42 -7.63
N SER A 196 -10.58 -18.39 -7.03
CA SER A 196 -11.63 -19.35 -7.31
C SER A 196 -12.23 -19.12 -8.70
N SER A 197 -12.87 -20.14 -9.25
CA SER A 197 -13.62 -19.99 -10.51
C SER A 197 -14.73 -18.94 -10.40
N ALA A 198 -15.37 -18.78 -9.23
CA ALA A 198 -16.40 -17.77 -9.02
C ALA A 198 -15.83 -16.35 -9.14
N ALA A 199 -14.67 -16.11 -8.52
CA ALA A 199 -14.00 -14.81 -8.60
C ALA A 199 -13.55 -14.47 -10.03
N LEU A 200 -12.97 -15.44 -10.74
CA LEU A 200 -12.54 -15.26 -12.13
C LEU A 200 -13.70 -14.95 -13.07
N ASN A 201 -14.85 -15.59 -12.88
CA ASN A 201 -16.06 -15.32 -13.66
C ASN A 201 -16.58 -13.91 -13.41
N ASP A 202 -16.63 -13.47 -12.14
CA ASP A 202 -17.05 -12.10 -11.79
C ASP A 202 -16.09 -11.06 -12.39
N ILE A 203 -14.77 -11.23 -12.27
CA ILE A 203 -13.78 -10.30 -12.84
C ILE A 203 -13.91 -10.21 -14.37
N SER A 204 -14.10 -11.35 -15.03
CA SER A 204 -14.28 -11.40 -16.49
C SER A 204 -15.53 -10.63 -16.93
N SER A 205 -16.54 -10.50 -16.06
CA SER A 205 -17.78 -9.77 -16.34
C SER A 205 -17.68 -8.25 -16.14
N THR A 206 -16.70 -7.77 -15.36
CA THR A 206 -16.55 -6.34 -15.01
C THR A 206 -15.76 -5.52 -16.03
N GLY A 207 -15.13 -6.14 -17.03
CA GLY A 207 -14.32 -5.49 -18.07
C GLY A 207 -12.93 -5.04 -17.58
N GLU A 208 -12.10 -4.55 -18.49
CA GLU A 208 -10.74 -4.07 -18.16
C GLU A 208 -10.79 -2.78 -17.34
N HIS A 209 -10.29 -2.84 -16.10
CA HIS A 209 -10.02 -1.64 -15.30
C HIS A 209 -8.65 -1.06 -15.70
N LYS A 210 -8.64 0.03 -16.47
CA LYS A 210 -7.41 0.82 -16.68
C LYS A 210 -7.08 1.57 -15.39
N GLU A 211 -5.94 1.29 -14.77
CA GLU A 211 -5.40 2.15 -13.72
C GLU A 211 -5.09 3.54 -14.31
N TYR A 212 -5.80 4.57 -13.83
CA TYR A 212 -5.55 5.96 -14.21
C TYR A 212 -4.40 6.60 -13.42
N PHE A 213 -3.74 5.85 -12.53
CA PHE A 213 -2.69 6.35 -11.68
C PHE A 213 -1.30 6.04 -12.24
N VAL A 214 -0.41 7.04 -12.19
CA VAL A 214 1.03 6.81 -12.33
C VAL A 214 1.64 6.67 -10.95
N ASP A 215 2.35 5.57 -10.74
CA ASP A 215 3.22 5.45 -9.58
C ASP A 215 4.26 6.57 -9.61
N PHE A 216 4.26 7.39 -8.56
CA PHE A 216 5.20 8.50 -8.39
C PHE A 216 6.67 8.08 -8.62
N GLU A 217 7.00 6.83 -8.32
CA GLU A 217 8.36 6.33 -8.41
C GLU A 217 8.78 5.78 -9.77
N LYS A 218 7.83 5.62 -10.71
CA LYS A 218 8.16 5.37 -12.12
C LYS A 218 8.62 6.65 -12.83
N VAL A 219 8.58 7.77 -12.13
CA VAL A 219 8.87 9.12 -12.62
C VAL A 219 10.31 9.43 -12.24
N GLY A 220 11.06 10.05 -13.14
CA GLY A 220 12.48 10.39 -12.93
C GLY A 220 12.72 11.04 -11.57
N LYS A 221 13.85 10.71 -10.94
CA LYS A 221 14.18 11.10 -9.56
C LYS A 221 14.52 12.59 -9.40
N ASP A 222 14.59 13.35 -10.49
CA ASP A 222 14.89 14.77 -10.46
C ASP A 222 13.62 15.64 -10.43
N SER A 223 13.75 16.80 -9.80
CA SER A 223 12.64 17.75 -9.59
C SER A 223 11.97 18.18 -10.90
N GLU A 224 12.70 18.26 -12.01
CA GLU A 224 12.17 18.69 -13.31
C GLU A 224 11.33 17.59 -13.97
N SER A 225 11.78 16.33 -13.93
CA SER A 225 10.97 15.18 -14.34
C SER A 225 9.66 15.08 -13.57
N ILE A 226 9.70 15.31 -12.26
CA ILE A 226 8.50 15.31 -11.39
C ILE A 226 7.55 16.46 -11.78
N LYS A 227 8.08 17.67 -11.96
CA LYS A 227 7.29 18.82 -12.42
C LYS A 227 6.64 18.54 -13.78
N ALA A 228 7.40 18.00 -14.73
CA ALA A 228 6.90 17.71 -16.07
C ALA A 228 5.70 16.76 -16.03
N LEU A 229 5.79 15.68 -15.24
CA LEU A 229 4.67 14.76 -15.08
C LEU A 229 3.45 15.42 -14.42
N ILE A 230 3.65 16.18 -13.34
CA ILE A 230 2.54 16.86 -12.67
C ILE A 230 1.80 17.75 -13.67
N LYS A 231 2.54 18.49 -14.50
CA LYS A 231 1.97 19.33 -15.56
C LYS A 231 1.22 18.51 -16.60
N GLU A 232 1.79 17.40 -17.06
CA GLU A 232 1.14 16.48 -18.01
C GLU A 232 -0.18 15.95 -17.46
N ARG A 233 -0.16 15.42 -16.24
CA ARG A 233 -1.34 14.82 -15.62
C ARG A 233 -2.44 15.83 -15.29
N LEU A 234 -2.08 17.03 -14.84
CA LEU A 234 -3.06 18.11 -14.63
C LEU A 234 -3.74 18.52 -15.95
N LYS A 235 -3.01 18.54 -17.07
CA LYS A 235 -3.58 18.81 -18.41
C LYS A 235 -4.55 17.70 -18.83
N GLU A 236 -4.14 16.44 -18.72
CA GLU A 236 -4.97 15.28 -19.05
C GLU A 236 -6.26 15.26 -18.23
N LEU A 237 -6.16 15.50 -16.91
CA LEU A 237 -7.33 15.52 -16.03
C LEU A 237 -8.28 16.67 -16.36
N THR A 238 -7.74 17.84 -16.69
CA THR A 238 -8.58 18.96 -17.13
C THR A 238 -9.35 18.59 -18.40
N LEU A 239 -8.67 17.97 -19.37
CA LEU A 239 -9.29 17.49 -20.60
C LEU A 239 -10.41 16.48 -20.32
N LEU A 240 -10.15 15.50 -19.45
CA LEU A 240 -11.11 14.48 -19.04
C LEU A 240 -12.33 15.08 -18.33
N MET A 241 -12.12 16.01 -17.39
CA MET A 241 -13.20 16.69 -16.67
C MET A 241 -14.09 17.49 -17.62
N TYR A 242 -13.50 18.20 -18.58
CA TYR A 242 -14.25 18.93 -19.59
C TYR A 242 -15.04 18.00 -20.49
N ALA A 243 -14.40 16.96 -21.05
CA ALA A 243 -15.04 16.00 -21.93
C ALA A 243 -16.27 15.38 -21.24
N ARG A 244 -16.10 14.99 -19.97
CA ARG A 244 -17.20 14.48 -19.13
C ARG A 244 -18.31 15.50 -18.92
N SER A 245 -17.98 16.77 -18.68
CA SER A 245 -18.99 17.85 -18.55
C SER A 245 -19.80 18.09 -19.83
N LYS A 246 -19.25 17.70 -20.98
CA LYS A 246 -19.89 17.78 -22.30
C LYS A 246 -20.46 16.45 -22.78
N ASN A 247 -20.42 15.42 -21.94
CA ASN A 247 -20.82 14.06 -22.28
C ASN A 247 -20.17 13.56 -23.59
N THR A 248 -18.89 13.87 -23.77
CA THR A 248 -18.09 13.50 -24.95
C THR A 248 -16.79 12.79 -24.53
N SER A 249 -16.06 12.26 -25.50
CA SER A 249 -14.75 11.62 -25.28
C SER A 249 -13.63 12.65 -25.22
N ALA A 250 -12.57 12.37 -24.45
CA ALA A 250 -11.41 13.28 -24.37
C ALA A 250 -10.72 13.42 -25.74
N GLU A 251 -10.71 12.36 -26.57
CA GLU A 251 -10.15 12.40 -27.93
C GLU A 251 -10.92 13.32 -28.88
N SER A 252 -12.20 13.59 -28.59
CA SER A 252 -13.04 14.46 -29.42
C SER A 252 -12.94 15.95 -29.08
N VAL A 253 -12.28 16.30 -27.96
CA VAL A 253 -12.12 17.70 -27.55
C VAL A 253 -11.08 18.37 -28.44
N THR A 254 -11.49 19.41 -29.16
CA THR A 254 -10.58 20.14 -30.04
C THR A 254 -9.62 21.02 -29.25
N SER A 255 -8.44 21.32 -29.80
CA SER A 255 -7.48 22.24 -29.16
C SER A 255 -8.10 23.61 -28.85
N ASN A 256 -8.95 24.14 -29.74
CA ASN A 256 -9.64 25.41 -29.55
C ASN A 256 -10.64 25.39 -28.38
N GLU A 257 -11.23 24.24 -28.08
CA GLU A 257 -12.10 24.09 -26.91
C GLU A 257 -11.27 23.99 -25.64
N TYR A 258 -10.20 23.19 -25.65
CA TYR A 258 -9.24 23.07 -24.53
C TYR A 258 -8.70 24.42 -24.06
N GLU A 259 -8.29 25.28 -25.00
CA GLU A 259 -7.75 26.60 -24.69
C GLU A 259 -8.70 27.50 -23.89
N LYS A 260 -10.03 27.27 -23.95
CA LYS A 260 -11.03 28.08 -23.24
C LYS A 260 -11.20 27.72 -21.77
N PHE A 261 -10.81 26.51 -21.36
CA PHE A 261 -11.06 26.00 -20.01
C PHE A 261 -9.80 25.46 -19.32
N LYS A 262 -8.67 25.36 -20.03
CA LYS A 262 -7.42 24.93 -19.41
C LYS A 262 -7.05 25.85 -18.24
N PRO A 263 -6.46 25.31 -17.17
CA PRO A 263 -5.91 26.14 -16.11
C PRO A 263 -4.81 27.03 -16.67
N THR A 264 -4.55 28.17 -16.04
CA THR A 264 -3.48 29.06 -16.52
C THR A 264 -2.13 28.36 -16.40
N SER A 265 -1.19 28.72 -17.28
CA SER A 265 0.18 28.21 -17.18
C SER A 265 0.82 28.56 -15.82
N GLU A 266 0.42 29.66 -15.21
CA GLU A 266 0.88 30.09 -13.89
C GLU A 266 0.36 29.16 -12.78
N ASP A 267 -0.93 28.83 -12.78
CA ASP A 267 -1.53 27.90 -11.82
C ASP A 267 -0.86 26.51 -11.88
N ILE A 268 -0.69 26.00 -13.11
CA ILE A 268 -0.05 24.69 -13.35
C ILE A 268 1.41 24.70 -12.89
N ASN A 269 2.14 25.77 -13.17
CA ASN A 269 3.54 25.90 -12.75
C ASN A 269 3.66 26.03 -11.23
N SER A 270 2.78 26.80 -10.60
CA SER A 270 2.74 27.00 -9.15
C SER A 270 2.51 25.67 -8.42
N LEU A 271 1.49 24.90 -8.85
CA LEU A 271 1.22 23.57 -8.30
C LEU A 271 2.37 22.60 -8.52
N ALA A 272 2.91 22.54 -9.74
CA ALA A 272 4.02 21.66 -10.07
C ALA A 272 5.28 21.97 -9.24
N ASN A 273 5.59 23.26 -9.03
CA ASN A 273 6.71 23.67 -8.19
C ASN A 273 6.48 23.31 -6.72
N SER A 274 5.32 23.70 -6.16
CA SER A 274 4.98 23.43 -4.77
C SER A 274 5.01 21.94 -4.43
N TRP A 275 4.40 21.11 -5.27
CA TRP A 275 4.39 19.66 -5.08
C TRP A 275 5.77 19.05 -5.27
N SER A 276 6.54 19.48 -6.28
CA SER A 276 7.91 18.97 -6.49
C SER A 276 8.86 19.31 -5.33
N GLU A 277 8.75 20.50 -4.74
CA GLU A 277 9.51 20.88 -3.55
C GLU A 277 9.13 20.03 -2.33
N ARG A 278 7.83 19.83 -2.09
CA ARG A 278 7.33 19.00 -0.98
C ARG A 278 7.68 17.52 -1.16
N ILE A 279 7.67 17.04 -2.39
CA ILE A 279 8.16 15.71 -2.74
C ILE A 279 9.65 15.62 -2.41
N SER A 280 10.44 16.60 -2.83
CA SER A 280 11.89 16.62 -2.58
C SER A 280 12.20 16.68 -1.08
N SER A 281 11.40 17.40 -0.29
CA SER A 281 11.58 17.49 1.17
C SER A 281 11.29 16.17 1.88
N ILE A 282 10.24 15.44 1.47
CA ILE A 282 10.04 14.06 1.94
C ILE A 282 11.05 13.10 1.31
N SER A 283 11.75 13.49 0.24
CA SER A 283 12.70 12.60 -0.44
C SER A 283 14.08 12.50 0.20
N ASN A 284 14.44 13.43 1.07
CA ASN A 284 15.70 13.36 1.80
C ASN A 284 15.70 12.27 2.88
N THR A 285 14.56 11.59 3.09
CA THR A 285 14.44 10.42 3.98
C THR A 285 14.27 9.10 3.20
N PHE A 286 14.46 9.09 1.87
CA PHE A 286 14.40 7.82 1.12
C PHE A 286 15.56 6.93 1.55
N VAL A 287 15.24 5.70 1.94
CA VAL A 287 16.26 4.67 2.15
C VAL A 287 16.76 4.27 0.77
N TYR A 288 17.90 4.82 0.36
CA TYR A 288 18.64 4.31 -0.78
C TYR A 288 19.31 3.00 -0.33
N GLY A 289 18.69 1.88 -0.70
CA GLY A 289 19.33 0.58 -0.70
C GLY A 289 20.39 0.46 -1.79
#